data_AF-A0AAE2SJ04-F1
#
_entry.id   AF-A0AAE2SJ04-F1
#
_cell.length_a   1.000
_cell.length_b   1.000
_cell.length_c   1.000
_cell.angle_alpha   90.00
_cell.angle_beta   90.00
_cell.angle_gamma   90.00
#
_symmetry.space_group_name_H-M   'P 1'
#
loop_
_entity.id
_entity.type
_entity.pdbx_description
1 polymer ?
#
loop_
_entity_poly.entity_id
_entity_poly.type
_entity_poly.pdbx_seq_one_letter_code
_entity_poly.pdbx_strand_id
1 'polypeptide(L)'
;MEVGDKIHNTNEQITALEKKKYQIETTLLEKQRDLLKLETQQNKAKLELLFELSEVLTQLEGEEWVSATIALRIIKRNKRKYLDLFDLNDDKAYVNKDKFKFLHDEFFELKQQLNDI
;
A
#
# COMPACT_ATOMS: atom_id res chain seq x y z
N MET A 1 -24.02 56.39 24.47
CA MET A 1 -22.94 56.03 23.53
C MET A 1 -22.48 54.57 23.66
N GLU A 2 -22.66 53.89 24.80
CA GLU A 2 -22.10 52.54 25.06
C GLU A 2 -22.71 51.36 24.29
N VAL A 3 -23.92 51.49 23.74
CA VAL A 3 -24.61 50.37 23.05
C VAL A 3 -24.02 50.11 21.67
N GLY A 4 -23.56 51.16 20.98
CA GLY A 4 -22.93 51.05 19.65
C GLY A 4 -21.58 50.34 19.68
N ASP A 5 -20.73 50.65 20.67
CA ASP A 5 -19.39 50.07 20.80
C ASP A 5 -19.43 48.57 21.17
N LYS A 6 -20.40 48.15 21.99
CA LYS A 6 -20.60 46.72 22.33
C LYS A 6 -21.05 45.90 21.11
N ILE A 7 -21.92 46.45 20.26
CA ILE A 7 -22.38 45.79 19.03
C ILE A 7 -21.25 45.70 18.01
N HIS A 8 -20.42 46.74 17.87
CA HIS A 8 -19.27 46.74 16.96
C HIS A 8 -18.24 45.66 17.34
N ASN A 9 -17.88 45.58 18.63
CA ASN A 9 -16.97 44.55 19.15
C ASN A 9 -17.53 43.12 18.95
N THR A 10 -18.84 42.93 19.13
CA THR A 10 -19.48 41.63 18.92
C THR A 10 -19.44 41.19 17.45
N ASN A 11 -19.67 42.13 16.51
CA ASN A 11 -19.59 41.85 15.08
C ASN A 11 -18.16 41.54 14.63
N GLU A 12 -17.15 42.23 15.18
CA GLU A 12 -15.74 41.92 14.93
C GLU A 12 -15.36 40.52 15.42
N GLN A 13 -15.87 40.11 16.59
CA GLN A 13 -15.68 38.75 17.11
C GLN A 13 -16.36 37.70 16.23
N ILE A 14 -17.57 37.96 15.73
CA ILE A 14 -18.27 37.07 14.79
C ILE A 14 -17.44 36.91 13.51
N THR A 15 -16.99 38.01 12.90
CA THR A 15 -16.16 37.96 11.69
C THR A 15 -14.83 37.24 11.93
N ALA A 16 -14.21 37.39 13.10
CA ALA A 16 -13.01 36.63 13.46
C ALA A 16 -13.29 35.13 13.60
N LEU A 17 -14.44 34.75 14.17
CA LEU A 17 -14.87 33.35 14.26
C LEU A 17 -15.20 32.76 12.89
N GLU A 18 -15.85 33.51 12.00
CA GLU A 18 -16.11 33.09 10.61
C GLU A 18 -14.80 32.85 9.85
N LYS A 19 -13.82 33.75 9.99
CA LYS A 19 -12.48 33.56 9.40
C LYS A 19 -11.79 32.30 9.96
N LYS A 20 -11.86 32.06 11.27
CA LYS A 20 -11.31 30.84 11.88
C LYS A 20 -12.04 29.58 11.40
N LYS A 21 -13.37 29.62 11.31
CA LYS A 21 -14.18 28.53 10.77
C LYS A 21 -13.74 28.19 9.35
N TYR A 22 -13.61 29.20 8.49
CA TYR A 22 -13.15 29.03 7.11
C TYR A 22 -11.74 28.42 7.02
N GLN A 23 -10.81 28.86 7.88
CA GLN A 23 -9.47 28.27 7.97
C GLN A 23 -9.49 26.79 8.38
N ILE A 24 -10.33 26.45 9.36
CA ILE A 24 -10.50 25.06 9.82
C ILE A 24 -11.08 24.19 8.69
N GLU A 25 -12.12 24.66 8.01
CA GLU A 25 -12.75 23.95 6.89
C GLU A 25 -11.75 23.71 5.75
N THR A 26 -10.93 24.72 5.42
CA THR A 26 -9.89 24.59 4.41
C THR A 26 -8.85 23.55 4.81
N THR A 27 -8.38 23.60 6.06
CA THR A 27 -7.39 22.63 6.59
C THR A 27 -7.96 21.21 6.57
N LEU A 28 -9.24 21.04 6.88
CA LEU A 28 -9.90 19.73 6.87
C LEU A 28 -9.90 19.12 5.46
N LEU A 29 -10.23 19.92 4.43
CA LEU A 29 -10.22 19.47 3.03
C LEU A 29 -8.82 19.06 2.57
N GLU A 30 -7.79 19.81 2.97
CA GLU A 30 -6.39 19.46 2.66
C GLU A 30 -6.00 18.11 3.28
N LYS A 31 -6.37 17.87 4.54
CA LYS A 31 -6.11 16.59 5.21
C LYS A 31 -6.85 15.43 4.56
N GLN A 32 -8.11 15.61 4.16
CA GLN A 32 -8.86 14.60 3.42
C GLN A 32 -8.20 14.26 2.08
N ARG A 33 -7.75 15.26 1.33
CA ARG A 33 -6.99 15.04 0.08
C ARG A 33 -5.70 14.27 0.31
N ASP A 34 -4.97 14.60 1.36
CA ASP A 34 -3.70 13.95 1.67
C ASP A 34 -3.92 12.48 2.08
N LEU A 35 -4.99 12.18 2.84
CA LEU A 35 -5.42 10.81 3.14
C LEU A 35 -5.74 10.02 1.86
N LEU A 36 -6.57 10.59 0.96
CA LEU A 36 -6.91 9.93 -0.31
C LEU A 36 -5.67 9.60 -1.16
N LYS A 37 -4.67 10.49 -1.17
CA LYS A 37 -3.39 10.23 -1.86
C LYS A 37 -2.64 9.06 -1.24
N LEU A 38 -2.58 8.99 0.09
CA LEU A 38 -1.92 7.89 0.80
C LEU A 38 -2.63 6.56 0.54
N GLU A 39 -3.95 6.52 0.61
CA GLU A 39 -4.76 5.34 0.28
C GLU A 39 -4.51 4.88 -1.16
N THR A 40 -4.52 5.83 -2.12
CA THR A 40 -4.23 5.53 -3.53
C THR A 40 -2.82 4.98 -3.72
N GLN A 41 -1.82 5.55 -3.05
CA GLN A 41 -0.44 5.07 -3.11
C GLN A 41 -0.29 3.68 -2.48
N GLN A 42 -0.93 3.44 -1.35
CA GLN A 42 -0.95 2.14 -0.69
C GLN A 42 -1.58 1.09 -1.61
N ASN A 43 -2.69 1.41 -2.28
CA ASN A 43 -3.34 0.53 -3.24
C ASN A 43 -2.45 0.22 -4.45
N LYS A 44 -1.73 1.22 -4.97
CA LYS A 44 -0.76 1.02 -6.04
C LYS A 44 0.34 0.03 -5.63
N ALA A 45 0.95 0.22 -4.47
CA ALA A 45 2.01 -0.67 -3.97
C ALA A 45 1.49 -2.11 -3.74
N LYS A 46 0.26 -2.25 -3.20
CA LYS A 46 -0.40 -3.55 -3.05
C LYS A 46 -0.64 -4.22 -4.40
N LEU A 47 -1.09 -3.48 -5.42
CA LEU A 47 -1.28 -4.02 -6.77
C LEU A 47 0.03 -4.47 -7.41
N GLU A 48 1.10 -3.68 -7.30
CA GLU A 48 2.43 -4.06 -7.80
C GLU A 48 2.93 -5.35 -7.15
N LEU A 49 2.74 -5.50 -5.83
CA LEU A 49 3.07 -6.73 -5.13
C LEU A 49 2.20 -7.92 -5.57
N LEU A 50 0.91 -7.70 -5.81
CA LEU A 50 -0.01 -8.71 -6.31
C LEU A 50 0.42 -9.23 -7.68
N PHE A 51 0.82 -8.33 -8.58
CA PHE A 51 1.35 -8.69 -9.90
C PHE A 51 2.65 -9.48 -9.78
N GLU A 52 3.61 -9.01 -8.96
CA GLU A 52 4.87 -9.73 -8.75
C GLU A 52 4.64 -11.16 -8.23
N LEU A 53 3.79 -11.31 -7.21
CA LEU A 53 3.41 -12.62 -6.68
C LEU A 53 2.75 -13.49 -7.74
N SER A 54 1.82 -12.94 -8.53
CA SER A 54 1.15 -13.70 -9.59
C SER A 54 2.14 -14.24 -10.62
N GLU A 55 3.12 -13.44 -11.05
CA GLU A 55 4.14 -13.86 -12.01
C GLU A 55 5.00 -14.99 -11.45
N VAL A 56 5.45 -14.85 -10.20
CA VAL A 56 6.28 -15.87 -9.55
C VAL A 56 5.49 -17.16 -9.34
N LEU A 57 4.25 -17.06 -8.85
CA LEU A 57 3.41 -18.24 -8.59
C LEU A 57 3.10 -18.99 -9.88
N THR A 58 2.66 -18.30 -10.93
CA THR A 58 2.37 -18.93 -12.23
C THR A 58 3.62 -19.54 -12.85
N GLN A 59 4.79 -18.92 -12.71
CA GLN A 59 6.03 -19.45 -13.27
C GLN A 59 6.51 -20.73 -12.56
N LEU A 60 6.11 -20.97 -11.32
CA LEU A 60 6.52 -22.13 -10.52
C LEU A 60 5.39 -23.15 -10.33
N GLU A 61 4.19 -22.87 -10.85
CA GLU A 61 3.02 -23.72 -10.65
C GLU A 61 3.23 -25.09 -11.29
N GLY A 62 3.19 -26.15 -10.46
CA GLY A 62 3.43 -27.52 -10.91
C GLY A 62 4.90 -27.89 -11.14
N GLU A 63 5.82 -26.94 -11.02
CA GLU A 63 7.25 -27.17 -11.20
C GLU A 63 7.91 -27.67 -9.91
N GLU A 64 8.70 -28.73 -10.02
CA GLU A 64 9.51 -29.22 -8.90
C GLU A 64 10.83 -28.44 -8.76
N TRP A 65 11.36 -27.96 -9.88
CA TRP A 65 12.59 -27.18 -9.96
C TRP A 65 12.59 -26.27 -11.18
N VAL A 66 13.36 -25.18 -11.12
CA VAL A 66 13.65 -24.30 -12.26
C VAL A 66 15.15 -24.17 -12.44
N SER A 67 15.61 -23.54 -13.54
CA SER A 67 17.04 -23.26 -13.67
C SER A 67 17.50 -22.25 -12.60
N ALA A 68 18.76 -22.39 -12.15
CA ALA A 68 19.35 -21.47 -11.18
C ALA A 68 19.31 -20.01 -11.67
N THR A 69 19.39 -19.78 -12.99
CA THR A 69 19.26 -18.44 -13.58
C THR A 69 17.87 -17.84 -13.36
N ILE A 70 16.81 -18.64 -13.50
CA ILE A 70 15.43 -18.21 -13.26
C ILE A 70 15.23 -17.91 -11.77
N ALA A 71 15.65 -18.82 -10.89
CA ALA A 71 15.56 -18.63 -9.45
C ALA A 71 16.29 -17.36 -9.00
N LEU A 72 17.52 -17.15 -9.47
CA LEU A 72 18.29 -15.94 -9.17
C LEU A 72 17.61 -14.66 -9.69
N ARG A 73 16.92 -14.71 -10.83
CA ARG A 73 16.15 -13.58 -11.33
C ARG A 73 14.97 -13.25 -10.41
N ILE A 74 14.26 -14.27 -9.92
CA ILE A 74 13.16 -14.11 -8.97
C ILE A 74 13.67 -13.54 -7.65
N ILE A 75 14.74 -14.13 -7.09
CA ILE A 75 15.38 -13.66 -5.84
C ILE A 75 15.84 -12.20 -5.95
N LYS A 76 16.35 -11.77 -7.11
CA LYS A 76 16.78 -10.39 -7.33
C LYS A 76 15.63 -9.37 -7.28
N ARG A 77 14.38 -9.76 -7.58
CA ARG A 77 13.22 -8.86 -7.48
C ARG A 77 12.98 -8.46 -6.03
N ASN A 78 12.95 -9.45 -5.13
CA ASN A 78 12.83 -9.22 -3.70
C ASN A 78 13.59 -10.28 -2.91
N LYS A 79 14.86 -9.98 -2.59
CA LYS A 79 15.76 -10.93 -1.93
C LYS A 79 15.19 -11.44 -0.61
N ARG A 80 14.66 -10.54 0.22
CA ARG A 80 14.16 -10.92 1.54
C ARG A 80 12.97 -11.88 1.46
N LYS A 81 12.16 -11.75 0.41
CA LYS A 81 10.93 -12.53 0.24
C LYS A 81 11.18 -13.90 -0.41
N TYR A 82 12.05 -13.96 -1.42
CA TYR A 82 12.21 -15.17 -2.23
C TYR A 82 13.50 -15.95 -1.99
N LEU A 83 14.40 -15.50 -1.12
CA LEU A 83 15.68 -16.19 -0.88
C LEU A 83 15.47 -17.66 -0.50
N ASP A 84 14.52 -17.93 0.40
CA ASP A 84 14.25 -19.27 0.92
C ASP A 84 13.23 -20.04 0.06
N LEU A 85 12.80 -19.46 -1.07
CA LEU A 85 11.87 -20.13 -2.00
C LEU A 85 12.56 -21.25 -2.79
N PHE A 86 13.88 -21.20 -2.92
CA PHE A 86 14.65 -22.12 -3.73
C PHE A 86 15.78 -22.78 -2.93
N ASP A 87 15.94 -24.09 -3.11
CA ASP A 87 17.15 -24.82 -2.73
C ASP A 87 18.04 -24.99 -3.98
N LEU A 88 19.19 -24.32 -3.98
CA LEU A 88 20.09 -24.25 -5.13
C LEU A 88 21.05 -25.45 -5.13
N ASN A 89 21.00 -26.24 -6.21
CA ASN A 89 21.90 -27.36 -6.44
C ASN A 89 22.45 -27.31 -7.88
N ASP A 90 23.70 -26.86 -8.01
CA ASP A 90 24.38 -26.57 -9.28
C ASP A 90 23.52 -25.69 -10.21
N ASP A 91 23.05 -26.27 -11.32
CA ASP A 91 22.26 -25.56 -12.34
C ASP A 91 20.75 -25.57 -12.07
N LYS A 92 20.31 -26.30 -11.04
CA LYS A 92 18.90 -26.46 -10.68
C LYS A 92 18.57 -25.75 -9.37
N ALA A 93 17.37 -25.23 -9.29
CA ALA A 93 16.81 -24.58 -8.13
C ALA A 93 15.49 -25.27 -7.79
N TYR A 94 15.51 -26.12 -6.76
CA TYR A 94 14.33 -26.85 -6.31
C TYR A 94 13.39 -25.93 -5.56
N VAL A 95 12.11 -25.99 -5.88
CA VAL A 95 11.10 -25.12 -5.26
C VAL A 95 10.78 -25.65 -3.86
N ASN A 96 10.97 -24.81 -2.86
CA ASN A 96 10.52 -25.09 -1.50
C ASN A 96 9.00 -25.00 -1.44
N LYS A 97 8.33 -26.15 -1.40
CA LYS A 97 6.85 -26.25 -1.44
C LYS A 97 6.16 -25.55 -0.26
N ASP A 98 6.75 -25.58 0.92
CA ASP A 98 6.18 -24.92 2.10
C ASP A 98 6.22 -23.40 1.94
N LYS A 99 7.34 -22.86 1.45
CA LYS A 99 7.47 -21.43 1.15
C LYS A 99 6.61 -21.01 -0.03
N PHE A 100 6.52 -21.84 -1.06
CA PHE A 100 5.62 -21.59 -2.19
C PHE A 100 4.16 -21.50 -1.74
N LYS A 101 3.70 -22.43 -0.90
CA LYS A 101 2.34 -22.39 -0.33
C LYS A 101 2.09 -21.12 0.47
N PHE A 102 3.05 -20.71 1.31
CA PHE A 102 2.94 -19.47 2.07
C PHE A 102 2.77 -18.23 1.16
N LEU A 103 3.55 -18.14 0.07
CA LEU A 103 3.41 -17.05 -0.91
C LEU A 103 2.07 -17.09 -1.64
N HIS A 104 1.54 -18.28 -1.90
CA HIS A 104 0.23 -18.46 -2.50
C HIS A 104 -0.89 -17.99 -1.55
N ASP A 105 -0.82 -18.33 -0.27
CA ASP A 105 -1.77 -17.85 0.74
C ASP A 105 -1.69 -16.31 0.88
N GLU A 106 -0.49 -15.74 0.90
CA GLU A 106 -0.28 -14.29 0.92
C GLU A 106 -0.87 -13.61 -0.33
N PHE A 107 -0.74 -14.22 -1.51
CA PHE A 107 -1.37 -13.71 -2.73
C PHE A 107 -2.90 -13.66 -2.62
N PHE A 108 -3.52 -14.71 -2.06
CA PHE A 108 -4.97 -14.75 -1.85
C PHE A 108 -5.44 -13.70 -0.85
N GLU A 109 -4.72 -13.54 0.27
CA GLU A 109 -5.03 -12.52 1.27
C GLU A 109 -4.93 -11.11 0.67
N LEU A 110 -3.85 -10.83 -0.07
CA LEU A 110 -3.64 -9.53 -0.71
C LEU A 110 -4.73 -9.24 -1.76
N LYS A 111 -5.12 -10.25 -2.54
CA LYS A 111 -6.22 -10.13 -3.51
C LYS A 111 -7.55 -9.80 -2.83
N GLN A 112 -7.84 -10.42 -1.69
CA GLN A 112 -9.05 -10.14 -0.92
C GLN A 112 -9.03 -8.73 -0.34
N GLN A 113 -7.92 -8.34 0.28
CA GLN A 113 -7.75 -6.98 0.83
C GLN A 113 -7.90 -5.88 -0.23
N LEU A 114 -7.60 -6.17 -1.51
CA LEU A 114 -7.77 -5.24 -2.62
C LEU A 114 -9.22 -5.21 -3.16
N ASN A 115 -9.97 -6.32 -3.02
CA ASN A 115 -11.36 -6.41 -3.45
C ASN A 115 -12.34 -5.86 -2.40
N ASP A 116 -11.94 -5.85 -1.12
CA ASP A 116 -12.75 -5.36 0.00
C ASP A 116 -12.60 -3.83 0.22
N ILE A 117 -11.89 -3.12 -0.66
CA ILE A 117 -11.74 -1.65 -0.72
C ILE A 117 -12.72 -1.08 -1.74
#